data_AF-A0A3A0D3Q7-F1
#
_entry.id   AF-A0A3A0D3Q7-F1
#
_cell.length_a   1.000
_cell.length_b   1.000
_cell.length_c   1.000
_cell.angle_alpha   90.00
_cell.angle_beta   90.00
_cell.angle_gamma   90.00
#
_symmetry.space_group_name_H-M   'P 1'
#
loop_
_entity.id
_entity.type
_entity.pdbx_description
1 polymer ?
#
loop_
_entity_poly.entity_id
_entity_poly.type
_entity_poly.pdbx_seq_one_letter_code
_entity_poly.pdbx_strand_id
1 'polypeptide(L)'
;MRDLRPDGDGSSQGSGAPRVSPQHATGPWLLFWQRPRFAPVARRGRRFGDLPVTPVSTRGDSPLSIRPDPRRLAPNDFVRQVAALRRPLILAHITPDADSLGASFGLASLLRHAGIDAHVGLPSGCVAKRLEFLLQLAPGVPRVTDLPADHTFDALVVVDTANEKRINFAAGTLQRFPRSFAIDHHITNTDFCTTNWVDPHAASTCEMIAILASQAGWTLTQAAASLLYAGIHGDTAGFSLPSTNADSLHVAADLVRAGADVSHIGEQLCRSQLRADFELLRRVYDHTTIVENGRIAYSFLSHNDVVETGCKADDIDDQVSIPRALRGVQIAMLFSEGEPGIVRVNLRGEGKITVVEIAQRFGGGGHPQSAGVRMRNRPMQEVIDTLINAAVEHLRSLDKAGASAV
;
A
#
# COMPACT_ATOMS: atom_id res chain seq x y z
N MET A 1 3.76 9.64 -60.78
CA MET A 1 3.40 8.69 -61.85
C MET A 1 4.09 7.38 -61.52
N ARG A 2 3.41 6.47 -60.83
CA ARG A 2 2.72 5.28 -61.39
C ARG A 2 3.69 4.29 -62.03
N ASP A 3 3.89 3.20 -61.28
CA ASP A 3 4.02 1.78 -61.63
C ASP A 3 4.37 1.40 -63.08
N LEU A 4 5.24 0.39 -63.21
CA LEU A 4 4.85 -0.99 -63.58
C LEU A 4 6.09 -1.89 -63.76
N ARG A 5 6.10 -3.06 -63.11
CA ARG A 5 6.82 -4.28 -63.55
C ARG A 5 5.97 -5.02 -64.60
N PRO A 6 6.54 -5.93 -65.43
CA PRO A 6 6.50 -7.40 -65.12
C PRO A 6 7.78 -8.18 -65.59
N ASP A 7 8.27 -9.20 -64.86
CA ASP A 7 8.08 -10.69 -65.00
C ASP A 7 9.29 -11.38 -65.70
N GLY A 8 10.09 -12.20 -64.99
CA GLY A 8 10.15 -13.68 -65.07
C GLY A 8 11.55 -14.08 -65.60
N ASP A 9 12.27 -15.17 -65.27
CA ASP A 9 12.08 -16.48 -64.63
C ASP A 9 13.50 -17.08 -64.36
N GLY A 10 13.66 -18.14 -63.55
CA GLY A 10 14.80 -19.08 -63.67
C GLY A 10 15.73 -19.38 -62.48
N SER A 11 15.22 -20.15 -61.51
CA SER A 11 15.86 -21.29 -60.80
C SER A 11 17.39 -21.41 -60.45
N SER A 12 17.65 -21.63 -59.16
CA SER A 12 18.39 -22.77 -58.53
C SER A 12 19.82 -22.61 -57.96
N GLN A 13 19.99 -23.27 -56.79
CA GLN A 13 21.21 -23.66 -56.04
C GLN A 13 21.93 -22.52 -55.28
N GLY A 14 22.41 -22.64 -54.04
CA GLY A 14 22.61 -23.74 -53.10
C GLY A 14 23.46 -23.20 -51.92
N SER A 15 23.26 -23.78 -50.74
CA SER A 15 23.71 -23.38 -49.40
C SER A 15 25.22 -23.33 -49.12
N GLY A 16 25.63 -22.52 -48.12
CA GLY A 16 26.89 -22.73 -47.39
C GLY A 16 27.18 -21.71 -46.28
N ALA A 17 26.74 -21.99 -45.04
CA ALA A 17 27.24 -21.34 -43.82
C ALA A 17 28.07 -22.36 -43.00
N PRO A 18 29.22 -21.99 -42.41
CA PRO A 18 30.13 -22.95 -41.79
C PRO A 18 29.67 -23.41 -40.40
N ARG A 19 29.81 -24.72 -40.15
CA ARG A 19 29.62 -25.37 -38.84
C ARG A 19 30.87 -25.19 -37.98
N VAL A 20 30.69 -24.73 -36.75
CA VAL A 20 31.66 -24.90 -35.66
C VAL A 20 31.12 -25.95 -34.69
N SER A 21 31.94 -26.96 -34.41
CA SER A 21 31.66 -28.09 -33.51
C SER A 21 31.85 -27.72 -32.04
N PRO A 22 30.97 -28.14 -31.11
CA PRO A 22 31.22 -28.02 -29.68
C PRO A 22 31.83 -29.30 -29.11
N GLN A 23 33.03 -29.19 -28.55
CA GLN A 23 33.63 -30.21 -27.69
C GLN A 23 33.71 -29.69 -26.24
N HIS A 24 33.22 -30.54 -25.33
CA HIS A 24 33.47 -30.57 -23.88
C HIS A 24 32.96 -29.42 -22.98
N ALA A 25 31.79 -29.65 -22.38
CA ALA A 25 31.48 -29.19 -21.02
C ALA A 25 30.61 -30.26 -20.33
N THR A 26 31.23 -31.11 -19.53
CA THR A 26 30.56 -32.09 -18.66
C THR A 26 30.42 -31.49 -17.26
N GLY A 27 29.19 -31.16 -16.85
CA GLY A 27 28.82 -30.75 -15.49
C GLY A 27 27.34 -31.08 -15.23
N PRO A 28 26.93 -31.43 -13.99
CA PRO A 28 25.66 -32.10 -13.74
C PRO A 28 24.52 -31.09 -13.50
N TRP A 29 24.06 -30.41 -14.56
CA TRP A 29 22.89 -29.51 -14.49
C TRP A 29 22.02 -29.50 -15.76
N LEU A 30 21.84 -30.65 -16.41
CA LEU A 30 21.02 -30.78 -17.63
C LEU A 30 19.99 -31.90 -17.50
N LEU A 31 19.02 -31.71 -16.62
CA LEU A 31 17.77 -32.48 -16.60
C LEU A 31 16.65 -31.52 -16.25
N PHE A 32 16.19 -30.72 -17.22
CA PHE A 32 14.84 -30.13 -17.28
C PHE A 32 14.82 -29.22 -18.50
N TRP A 33 14.50 -29.75 -19.68
CA TRP A 33 13.89 -29.04 -20.83
C TRP A 33 13.75 -30.05 -21.99
N GLN A 34 12.86 -31.04 -21.84
CA GLN A 34 12.32 -31.72 -23.01
C GLN A 34 11.05 -30.99 -23.44
N ARG A 35 11.06 -30.41 -24.64
CA ARG A 35 9.89 -29.81 -25.27
C ARG A 35 8.83 -30.89 -25.52
N PRO A 36 7.57 -30.73 -25.06
CA PRO A 36 6.51 -31.63 -25.48
C PRO A 36 6.19 -31.39 -26.97
N ARG A 37 6.11 -32.47 -27.75
CA ARG A 37 5.53 -32.46 -29.09
C ARG A 37 4.01 -32.36 -28.95
N PHE A 38 3.42 -31.26 -29.39
CA PHE A 38 1.97 -31.13 -29.47
C PHE A 38 1.43 -31.94 -30.66
N ALA A 39 0.51 -32.87 -30.39
CA ALA A 39 -0.35 -33.47 -31.41
C ALA A 39 -1.58 -32.55 -31.65
N PRO A 40 -2.15 -32.49 -32.87
CA PRO A 40 -3.28 -31.62 -33.16
C PRO A 40 -4.56 -32.17 -32.52
N VAL A 41 -5.16 -31.43 -31.59
CA VAL A 41 -6.48 -31.73 -31.01
C VAL A 41 -7.56 -31.06 -31.87
N ALA A 42 -8.52 -31.87 -32.34
CA ALA A 42 -9.67 -31.43 -33.11
C ALA A 42 -10.54 -30.45 -32.31
N ARG A 43 -10.86 -29.30 -32.92
CA ARG A 43 -11.76 -28.28 -32.36
C ARG A 43 -13.20 -28.81 -32.36
N ARG A 44 -13.76 -29.09 -31.17
CA ARG A 44 -15.21 -29.04 -30.93
C ARG A 44 -15.51 -27.78 -30.13
N GLY A 45 -16.24 -26.86 -30.75
CA GLY A 45 -16.72 -25.65 -30.08
C GLY A 45 -17.70 -26.01 -28.95
N ARG A 46 -17.37 -25.61 -27.74
CA ARG A 46 -18.36 -25.38 -26.68
C ARG A 46 -18.39 -23.89 -26.40
N ARG A 47 -19.59 -23.31 -26.40
CA ARG A 47 -19.84 -21.91 -26.04
C ARG A 47 -19.46 -21.73 -24.57
N PHE A 48 -18.73 -20.67 -24.26
CA PHE A 48 -18.57 -20.17 -22.90
C PHE A 48 -19.92 -19.58 -22.47
N GLY A 49 -20.65 -20.31 -21.65
CA GLY A 49 -21.92 -19.93 -21.07
C GLY A 49 -22.34 -21.05 -20.13
N ASP A 50 -22.61 -20.70 -18.88
CA ASP A 50 -23.15 -21.54 -17.82
C ASP A 50 -22.15 -22.47 -17.12
N LEU A 51 -21.24 -21.86 -16.34
CA LEU A 51 -20.76 -22.52 -15.12
C LEU A 51 -21.80 -22.29 -14.02
N PRO A 52 -22.31 -23.33 -13.34
CA PRO A 52 -23.25 -23.15 -12.24
C PRO A 52 -22.53 -22.41 -11.11
N VAL A 53 -22.98 -21.19 -10.83
CA VAL A 53 -22.66 -20.49 -9.59
C VAL A 53 -23.34 -21.27 -8.48
N THR A 54 -22.60 -22.10 -7.75
CA THR A 54 -23.09 -22.67 -6.50
C THR A 54 -23.42 -21.50 -5.56
N PRO A 55 -24.65 -21.42 -5.00
CA PRO A 55 -24.93 -20.42 -3.99
C PRO A 55 -23.98 -20.65 -2.82
N VAL A 56 -23.24 -19.62 -2.43
CA VAL A 56 -22.57 -19.60 -1.13
C VAL A 56 -23.68 -19.80 -0.10
N SER A 57 -23.68 -20.93 0.61
CA SER A 57 -24.64 -21.14 1.67
C SER A 57 -24.43 -20.03 2.70
N THR A 58 -25.49 -19.29 3.02
CA THR A 58 -25.54 -18.39 4.17
C THR A 58 -25.38 -19.22 5.44
N ARG A 59 -24.13 -19.54 5.80
CA ARG A 59 -23.83 -20.07 7.13
C ARG A 59 -24.07 -18.93 8.10
N GLY A 60 -25.10 -19.14 8.90
CA GLY A 60 -25.82 -18.15 9.69
C GLY A 60 -24.97 -17.30 10.64
N ASP A 61 -25.64 -16.23 11.09
CA ASP A 61 -25.29 -15.23 12.10
C ASP A 61 -25.00 -15.83 13.50
N SER A 62 -24.19 -16.89 13.58
CA SER A 62 -23.75 -17.44 14.84
C SER A 62 -22.65 -16.54 15.41
N PRO A 63 -22.72 -16.15 16.70
CA PRO A 63 -21.68 -15.33 17.31
C PRO A 63 -20.37 -16.12 17.32
N LEU A 64 -19.40 -15.65 16.54
CA LEU A 64 -18.04 -16.18 16.56
C LEU A 64 -17.37 -15.79 17.86
N SER A 65 -16.82 -16.79 18.55
CA SER A 65 -15.98 -16.59 19.73
C SER A 65 -14.53 -16.56 19.27
N ILE A 66 -14.02 -15.34 19.05
CA ILE A 66 -12.58 -15.13 18.93
C ILE A 66 -12.00 -15.38 20.33
N ARG A 67 -10.95 -16.21 20.41
CA ARG A 67 -10.24 -16.49 21.66
C ARG A 67 -8.85 -15.85 21.64
N PRO A 68 -8.75 -14.52 21.76
CA PRO A 68 -7.46 -13.86 21.81
C PRO A 68 -6.77 -14.14 23.14
N ASP A 69 -5.45 -13.92 23.20
CA ASP A 69 -4.75 -13.82 24.48
C ASP A 69 -5.49 -12.84 25.43
N PRO A 70 -5.84 -13.25 26.67
CA PRO A 70 -6.55 -12.39 27.62
C PRO A 70 -5.88 -11.03 27.87
N ARG A 71 -4.55 -10.94 27.68
CA ARG A 71 -3.77 -9.70 27.85
C ARG A 71 -4.05 -8.67 26.76
N ARG A 72 -4.68 -9.09 25.66
CA ARG A 72 -4.96 -8.27 24.48
C ARG A 72 -6.41 -7.86 24.37
N LEU A 73 -7.21 -8.16 25.40
CA LEU A 73 -8.61 -7.75 25.47
C LEU A 73 -8.70 -6.25 25.75
N ALA A 74 -9.68 -5.60 25.13
CA ALA A 74 -10.06 -4.24 25.50
C ALA A 74 -10.53 -4.21 26.97
N PRO A 75 -10.19 -3.17 27.75
CA PRO A 75 -10.72 -3.00 29.09
C PRO A 75 -12.25 -3.05 29.09
N ASN A 76 -12.87 -3.75 30.04
CA ASN A 76 -14.33 -3.91 30.08
C ASN A 76 -15.09 -2.58 30.08
N ASP A 77 -14.51 -1.54 30.67
CA ASP A 77 -15.11 -0.20 30.64
C ASP A 77 -15.07 0.43 29.25
N PHE A 78 -13.96 0.26 28.51
CA PHE A 78 -13.86 0.68 27.11
C PHE A 78 -14.95 0.01 26.26
N VAL A 79 -15.11 -1.31 26.37
CA VAL A 79 -16.13 -2.07 25.65
C VAL A 79 -17.53 -1.51 25.93
N ARG A 80 -17.87 -1.29 27.21
CA ARG A 80 -19.17 -0.72 27.60
C ARG A 80 -19.38 0.68 27.05
N GLN A 81 -18.36 1.54 27.10
CA GLN A 81 -18.48 2.92 26.63
C GLN A 81 -18.68 2.99 25.11
N VAL A 82 -17.95 2.19 24.34
CA VAL A 82 -18.11 2.11 22.87
C VAL A 82 -19.47 1.52 22.50
N ALA A 83 -19.93 0.48 23.19
CA ALA A 83 -21.25 -0.11 22.97
C ALA A 83 -22.42 0.82 23.36
N ALA A 84 -22.18 1.84 24.18
CA ALA A 84 -23.17 2.84 24.58
C ALA A 84 -23.20 4.10 23.69
N LEU A 85 -22.38 4.14 22.62
CA LEU A 85 -22.41 5.23 21.66
C LEU A 85 -23.72 5.24 20.88
N ARG A 86 -24.18 6.42 20.47
CA ARG A 86 -25.41 6.57 19.68
C ARG A 86 -25.14 6.96 18.24
N ARG A 87 -24.19 7.87 18.04
CA ARG A 87 -23.89 8.47 16.74
C ARG A 87 -22.43 8.91 16.66
N PRO A 88 -21.47 7.97 16.68
CA PRO A 88 -20.06 8.31 16.63
C PRO A 88 -19.60 8.71 15.22
N LEU A 89 -18.65 9.65 15.16
CA LEU A 89 -17.83 9.89 13.99
C LEU A 89 -16.52 9.12 14.12
N ILE A 90 -16.22 8.26 13.14
CA ILE A 90 -14.99 7.47 13.11
C ILE A 90 -13.99 8.13 12.16
N LEU A 91 -12.78 8.41 12.64
CA LEU A 91 -11.68 9.01 11.88
C LEU A 91 -10.45 8.12 11.88
N ALA A 92 -9.60 8.29 10.87
CA ALA A 92 -8.33 7.60 10.73
C ALA A 92 -7.22 8.58 10.31
N HIS A 93 -6.02 8.07 10.02
CA HIS A 93 -4.88 8.90 9.69
C HIS A 93 -4.93 9.50 8.27
N ILE A 94 -4.21 10.62 8.05
CA ILE A 94 -4.17 11.45 6.83
C ILE A 94 -3.83 10.73 5.52
N THR A 95 -3.28 9.53 5.59
CA THR A 95 -2.85 8.76 4.41
C THR A 95 -3.41 7.35 4.51
N PRO A 96 -4.75 7.18 4.44
CA PRO A 96 -5.38 5.90 4.75
C PRO A 96 -4.81 4.75 3.94
N ASP A 97 -4.47 3.68 4.65
CA ASP A 97 -4.06 2.39 4.12
C ASP A 97 -5.18 1.35 4.33
N ALA A 98 -4.86 0.07 4.13
CA ALA A 98 -5.84 -0.99 4.26
C ALA A 98 -6.29 -1.19 5.71
N ASP A 99 -5.43 -0.99 6.71
CA ASP A 99 -5.78 -1.20 8.12
C ASP A 99 -6.67 -0.09 8.64
N SER A 100 -6.31 1.17 8.41
CA SER A 100 -7.16 2.32 8.77
C SER A 100 -8.52 2.31 8.07
N LEU A 101 -8.60 1.97 6.78
CA LEU A 101 -9.87 1.87 6.06
C LEU A 101 -10.68 0.65 6.53
N GLY A 102 -10.03 -0.50 6.70
CA GLY A 102 -10.65 -1.70 7.25
C GLY A 102 -11.20 -1.48 8.65
N ALA A 103 -10.45 -0.78 9.51
CA ALA A 103 -10.78 -0.48 10.88
C ALA A 103 -11.96 0.48 10.95
N SER A 104 -11.89 1.59 10.21
CA SER A 104 -12.94 2.61 10.22
C SER A 104 -14.28 2.09 9.67
N PHE A 105 -14.27 1.48 8.48
CA PHE A 105 -15.50 0.93 7.88
C PHE A 105 -15.95 -0.37 8.54
N GLY A 106 -15.03 -1.19 9.04
CA GLY A 106 -15.33 -2.42 9.77
C GLY A 106 -16.03 -2.11 11.10
N LEU A 107 -15.47 -1.20 11.90
CA LEU A 107 -16.09 -0.75 13.15
C LEU A 107 -17.45 -0.07 12.89
N ALA A 108 -17.52 0.83 11.89
CA ALA A 108 -18.80 1.45 11.53
C ALA A 108 -19.85 0.40 11.16
N SER A 109 -19.47 -0.61 10.37
CA SER A 109 -20.38 -1.68 9.95
C SER A 109 -20.89 -2.51 11.13
N LEU A 110 -20.01 -2.81 12.10
CA LEU A 110 -20.37 -3.52 13.33
C LEU A 110 -21.32 -2.72 14.21
N LEU A 111 -21.00 -1.46 14.47
CA LEU A 111 -21.83 -0.56 15.27
C LEU A 111 -23.22 -0.37 14.64
N ARG A 112 -23.29 -0.18 13.32
CA ARG A 112 -24.56 -0.06 12.60
C ARG A 112 -25.39 -1.32 12.67
N HIS A 113 -24.77 -2.50 12.57
CA HIS A 113 -25.46 -3.76 12.76
C HIS A 113 -26.01 -3.91 14.20
N ALA A 114 -25.31 -3.34 15.19
CA ALA A 114 -25.77 -3.26 16.58
C ALA A 114 -26.81 -2.14 16.84
N GLY A 115 -27.26 -1.42 15.80
CA GLY A 115 -28.28 -0.37 15.92
C GLY A 115 -27.75 1.04 16.26
N ILE A 116 -26.44 1.26 16.17
CA ILE A 116 -25.77 2.55 16.43
C ILE A 116 -25.56 3.30 15.12
N ASP A 117 -25.91 4.58 15.05
CA ASP A 117 -25.80 5.40 13.82
C ASP A 117 -24.35 5.87 13.60
N ALA A 118 -23.43 4.94 13.32
CA ALA A 118 -22.01 5.27 13.09
C ALA A 118 -21.79 5.87 11.69
N HIS A 119 -20.87 6.86 11.63
CA HIS A 119 -20.42 7.54 10.41
C HIS A 119 -18.90 7.47 10.29
N VAL A 120 -18.37 7.47 9.06
CA VAL A 120 -16.93 7.56 8.80
C VAL A 120 -16.58 8.93 8.21
N GLY A 121 -15.60 9.62 8.80
CA GLY A 121 -15.03 10.82 8.22
C GLY A 121 -13.95 10.47 7.21
N LEU A 122 -14.10 10.96 5.98
CA LEU A 122 -13.22 10.65 4.87
C LEU A 122 -13.17 11.86 3.91
N PRO A 123 -12.18 12.76 4.05
CA PRO A 123 -12.00 13.89 3.14
C PRO A 123 -11.86 13.44 1.67
N SER A 124 -12.30 14.30 0.75
CA SER A 124 -12.21 14.00 -0.68
C SER A 124 -10.77 13.82 -1.14
N GLY A 125 -10.51 12.76 -1.92
CA GLY A 125 -9.21 12.50 -2.55
C GLY A 125 -8.14 11.90 -1.64
N CYS A 126 -8.46 11.54 -0.38
CA CYS A 126 -7.46 10.94 0.52
C CYS A 126 -7.26 9.42 0.31
N VAL A 127 -8.17 8.73 -0.37
CA VAL A 127 -8.07 7.27 -0.57
C VAL A 127 -7.32 6.96 -1.85
N ALA A 128 -6.29 6.14 -1.75
CA ALA A 128 -5.59 5.62 -2.92
C ALA A 128 -6.54 4.77 -3.77
N LYS A 129 -6.48 4.93 -5.10
CA LYS A 129 -7.37 4.25 -6.05
C LYS A 129 -7.45 2.73 -5.84
N ARG A 130 -6.30 2.10 -5.54
CA ARG A 130 -6.19 0.65 -5.25
C ARG A 130 -6.97 0.19 -4.00
N LEU A 131 -7.36 1.10 -3.12
CA LEU A 131 -8.09 0.83 -1.88
C LEU A 131 -9.57 1.25 -1.95
N GLU A 132 -10.01 1.87 -3.03
CA GLU A 132 -11.41 2.31 -3.19
C GLU A 132 -12.41 1.15 -3.09
N PHE A 133 -12.00 -0.08 -3.43
CA PHE A 133 -12.85 -1.27 -3.30
C PHE A 133 -13.29 -1.52 -1.86
N LEU A 134 -12.49 -1.14 -0.84
CA LEU A 134 -12.87 -1.28 0.57
C LEU A 134 -14.12 -0.45 0.90
N LEU A 135 -14.24 0.74 0.31
CA LEU A 135 -15.42 1.60 0.47
C LEU A 135 -16.68 0.93 -0.10
N GLN A 136 -16.53 0.09 -1.13
CA GLN A 136 -17.61 -0.62 -1.79
C GLN A 136 -18.09 -1.84 -0.99
N LEU A 137 -17.27 -2.36 -0.07
CA LEU A 137 -17.66 -3.43 0.86
C LEU A 137 -18.64 -2.96 1.94
N ALA A 138 -18.73 -1.64 2.17
CA ALA A 138 -19.63 -1.04 3.15
C ALA A 138 -20.53 0.08 2.54
N PRO A 139 -21.39 -0.24 1.56
CA PRO A 139 -22.19 0.77 0.85
C PRO A 139 -23.22 1.48 1.76
N GLY A 140 -23.61 0.84 2.87
CA GLY A 140 -24.56 1.39 3.84
C GLY A 140 -23.94 2.22 4.97
N VAL A 141 -22.62 2.44 4.96
CA VAL A 141 -21.93 3.29 5.95
C VAL A 141 -21.90 4.74 5.45
N PRO A 142 -22.57 5.68 6.14
CA PRO A 142 -22.53 7.09 5.77
C PRO A 142 -21.12 7.68 5.88
N ARG A 143 -20.74 8.48 4.89
CA ARG A 143 -19.45 9.16 4.85
C ARG A 143 -19.62 10.67 5.01
N VAL A 144 -18.65 11.29 5.67
CA VAL A 144 -18.64 12.73 5.94
C VAL A 144 -17.30 13.30 5.49
N THR A 145 -17.31 14.32 4.65
CA THR A 145 -16.07 14.92 4.12
C THR A 145 -15.54 16.07 4.99
N ASP A 146 -16.41 16.69 5.78
CA ASP A 146 -16.08 17.77 6.71
C ASP A 146 -17.07 17.79 7.90
N LEU A 147 -16.67 18.35 9.04
CA LEU A 147 -17.48 18.35 10.25
C LEU A 147 -18.72 19.25 10.04
N PRO A 148 -19.94 18.72 10.14
CA PRO A 148 -21.15 19.53 10.00
C PRO A 148 -21.19 20.68 11.01
N ALA A 149 -21.73 21.82 10.58
CA ALA A 149 -21.83 23.01 11.41
C ALA A 149 -22.69 22.79 12.66
N ASP A 150 -23.72 21.96 12.55
CA ASP A 150 -24.66 21.60 13.62
C ASP A 150 -24.12 20.53 14.59
N HIS A 151 -22.95 19.94 14.30
CA HIS A 151 -22.20 19.00 15.15
C HIS A 151 -23.08 18.02 15.96
N THR A 152 -23.66 17.06 15.25
CA THR A 152 -24.66 16.11 15.78
C THR A 152 -24.09 14.75 16.20
N PHE A 153 -22.77 14.64 16.36
CA PHE A 153 -22.08 13.41 16.76
C PHE A 153 -21.87 13.40 18.27
N ASP A 154 -22.10 12.26 18.94
CA ASP A 154 -22.00 12.15 20.40
C ASP A 154 -20.62 11.74 20.92
N ALA A 155 -19.76 11.25 20.02
CA ALA A 155 -18.37 10.93 20.29
C ALA A 155 -17.52 10.93 19.01
N LEU A 156 -16.20 11.05 19.21
CA LEU A 156 -15.20 10.77 18.19
C LEU A 156 -14.54 9.42 18.48
N VAL A 157 -14.38 8.58 17.47
CA VAL A 157 -13.55 7.37 17.57
C VAL A 157 -12.43 7.50 16.55
N VAL A 158 -11.19 7.55 17.01
CA VAL A 158 -10.01 7.62 16.15
C VAL A 158 -9.37 6.24 16.11
N VAL A 159 -9.30 5.67 14.92
CA VAL A 159 -8.68 4.35 14.69
C VAL A 159 -7.35 4.52 14.00
N ASP A 160 -6.41 3.63 14.31
CA ASP A 160 -5.17 3.45 13.57
C ASP A 160 -4.36 4.75 13.39
N THR A 161 -4.23 5.54 14.46
CA THR A 161 -3.64 6.87 14.39
C THR A 161 -2.82 7.14 15.63
N ALA A 162 -1.50 7.27 15.49
CA ALA A 162 -0.59 7.44 16.61
C ALA A 162 -0.67 8.81 17.32
N ASN A 163 -1.13 9.88 16.64
CA ASN A 163 -1.24 11.19 17.28
C ASN A 163 -2.24 12.10 16.58
N GLU A 164 -2.70 13.12 17.29
CA GLU A 164 -3.71 14.06 16.82
C GLU A 164 -3.35 14.72 15.47
N LYS A 165 -2.06 15.05 15.25
CA LYS A 165 -1.62 15.71 14.01
C LYS A 165 -1.77 14.82 12.77
N ARG A 166 -1.93 13.52 12.97
CA ARG A 166 -2.14 12.54 11.91
C ARG A 166 -3.61 12.32 11.59
N ILE A 167 -4.57 12.87 12.35
CA ILE A 167 -6.00 12.73 12.07
C ILE A 167 -6.33 13.34 10.70
N ASN A 168 -7.00 12.58 9.85
CA ASN A 168 -7.41 13.00 8.50
C ASN A 168 -8.64 13.90 8.50
N PHE A 169 -8.62 15.01 9.22
CA PHE A 169 -9.72 15.97 9.28
C PHE A 169 -9.20 17.37 9.66
N ALA A 170 -10.09 18.36 9.74
CA ALA A 170 -9.69 19.71 10.08
C ALA A 170 -8.93 19.76 11.42
N ALA A 171 -7.84 20.52 11.49
CA ALA A 171 -7.11 20.74 12.74
C ALA A 171 -8.06 21.31 13.80
N GLY A 172 -7.92 20.88 15.06
CA GLY A 172 -8.84 21.28 16.11
C GLY A 172 -10.11 20.40 16.22
N THR A 173 -10.29 19.41 15.34
CA THR A 173 -11.48 18.53 15.35
C THR A 173 -11.62 17.81 16.68
N LEU A 174 -10.55 17.24 17.22
CA LEU A 174 -10.57 16.47 18.47
C LEU A 174 -11.14 17.28 19.65
N GLN A 175 -10.76 18.55 19.77
CA GLN A 175 -11.17 19.46 20.84
C GLN A 175 -12.67 19.78 20.80
N ARG A 176 -13.34 19.54 19.67
CA ARG A 176 -14.80 19.70 19.56
C ARG A 176 -15.57 18.54 20.19
N PHE A 177 -14.91 17.43 20.54
CA PHE A 177 -15.53 16.24 21.10
C PHE A 177 -15.08 16.00 22.55
N PRO A 178 -15.94 16.30 23.54
CA PRO A 178 -15.66 15.97 24.95
C PRO A 178 -15.55 14.46 25.22
N ARG A 179 -16.12 13.63 24.34
CA ARG A 179 -16.01 12.17 24.38
C ARG A 179 -15.24 11.72 23.15
N SER A 180 -14.03 11.22 23.36
CA SER A 180 -13.17 10.69 22.30
C SER A 180 -12.50 9.37 22.69
N PHE A 181 -12.42 8.45 21.74
CA PHE A 181 -11.86 7.11 21.91
C PHE A 181 -10.73 6.89 20.90
N ALA A 182 -9.62 6.30 21.31
CA ALA A 182 -8.60 5.79 20.40
C ALA A 182 -8.57 4.26 20.43
N ILE A 183 -8.46 3.63 19.25
CA ILE A 183 -8.11 2.21 19.08
C ILE A 183 -6.91 2.17 18.14
N ASP A 184 -5.74 1.77 18.65
CA ASP A 184 -4.51 1.87 17.88
C ASP A 184 -3.48 0.81 18.27
N HIS A 185 -2.64 0.40 17.34
CA HIS A 185 -1.55 -0.54 17.58
C HIS A 185 -0.14 0.09 17.46
N HIS A 186 -0.05 1.39 17.19
CA HIS A 186 1.25 2.04 17.09
C HIS A 186 1.90 2.22 18.47
N ILE A 187 3.13 1.72 18.63
CA ILE A 187 3.96 1.96 19.84
C ILE A 187 4.23 3.45 20.10
N THR A 188 4.10 4.29 19.07
CA THR A 188 4.29 5.75 19.13
C THR A 188 3.02 6.51 19.47
N ASN A 189 1.92 5.81 19.81
CA ASN A 189 0.68 6.47 20.19
C ASN A 189 0.89 7.40 21.41
N THR A 190 0.28 8.59 21.37
CA THR A 190 0.46 9.62 22.41
C THR A 190 -0.71 9.73 23.39
N ASP A 191 -1.61 8.75 23.45
CA ASP A 191 -2.80 8.71 24.31
C ASP A 191 -3.67 9.98 24.21
N PHE A 192 -3.86 10.49 22.99
CA PHE A 192 -4.43 11.82 22.76
C PHE A 192 -5.96 11.91 22.91
N CYS A 193 -6.69 10.79 22.93
CA CYS A 193 -8.13 10.78 23.18
C CYS A 193 -8.44 10.73 24.68
N THR A 194 -9.70 11.00 25.06
CA THR A 194 -10.13 10.93 26.47
C THR A 194 -10.11 9.50 27.02
N THR A 195 -10.28 8.51 26.15
CA THR A 195 -10.15 7.08 26.48
C THR A 195 -9.35 6.41 25.37
N ASN A 196 -8.28 5.70 25.70
CA ASN A 196 -7.41 5.06 24.70
C ASN A 196 -7.31 3.57 24.98
N TRP A 197 -7.43 2.76 23.94
CA TRP A 197 -7.04 1.36 23.96
C TRP A 197 -5.95 1.17 22.91
N VAL A 198 -4.71 1.03 23.41
CA VAL A 198 -3.52 0.88 22.57
C VAL A 198 -2.88 -0.48 22.85
N ASP A 199 -2.71 -1.32 21.82
CA ASP A 199 -2.03 -2.61 21.91
C ASP A 199 -0.90 -2.72 20.87
N PRO A 200 0.35 -2.34 21.23
CA PRO A 200 1.49 -2.44 20.33
C PRO A 200 1.89 -3.85 19.93
N HIS A 201 1.30 -4.89 20.54
CA HIS A 201 1.52 -6.28 20.16
C HIS A 201 0.51 -6.75 19.10
N ALA A 202 -0.52 -5.96 18.80
CA ALA A 202 -1.43 -6.26 17.72
C ALA A 202 -0.76 -6.11 16.35
N ALA A 203 -1.04 -7.06 15.46
CA ALA A 203 -0.54 -6.99 14.11
C ALA A 203 -1.18 -5.84 13.34
N SER A 204 -2.41 -5.46 13.69
CA SER A 204 -3.14 -4.34 13.09
C SER A 204 -4.30 -3.86 14.00
N THR A 205 -4.79 -2.66 13.78
CA THR A 205 -5.99 -2.10 14.43
C THR A 205 -7.26 -2.89 14.07
N CYS A 206 -7.35 -3.45 12.85
CA CYS A 206 -8.44 -4.36 12.49
C CYS A 206 -8.49 -5.63 13.35
N GLU A 207 -7.33 -6.15 13.76
CA GLU A 207 -7.25 -7.28 14.70
C GLU A 207 -7.89 -6.91 16.04
N MET A 208 -7.56 -5.72 16.56
CA MET A 208 -8.15 -5.19 17.80
C MET A 208 -9.67 -5.03 17.67
N ILE A 209 -10.17 -4.51 16.55
CA ILE A 209 -11.61 -4.33 16.34
C ILE A 209 -12.35 -5.67 16.25
N ALA A 210 -11.75 -6.70 15.65
CA ALA A 210 -12.33 -8.03 15.66
C ALA A 210 -12.47 -8.58 17.09
N ILE A 211 -11.42 -8.42 17.91
CA ILE A 211 -11.43 -8.79 19.34
C ILE A 211 -12.52 -8.02 20.09
N LEU A 212 -12.61 -6.72 19.89
CA LEU A 212 -13.65 -5.86 20.49
C LEU A 212 -15.05 -6.32 20.13
N ALA A 213 -15.29 -6.66 18.85
CA ALA A 213 -16.57 -7.17 18.38
C ALA A 213 -16.97 -8.45 19.12
N SER A 214 -16.02 -9.38 19.30
CA SER A 214 -16.25 -10.61 20.05
C SER A 214 -16.54 -10.34 21.53
N GLN A 215 -15.82 -9.42 22.18
CA GLN A 215 -16.07 -9.02 23.58
C GLN A 215 -17.43 -8.34 23.77
N ALA A 216 -17.84 -7.52 22.81
CA ALA A 216 -19.11 -6.81 22.85
C ALA A 216 -20.31 -7.70 22.42
N GLY A 217 -20.05 -8.92 21.93
CA GLY A 217 -21.08 -9.80 21.41
C GLY A 217 -21.70 -9.30 20.10
N TRP A 218 -20.98 -8.49 19.32
CA TRP A 218 -21.46 -7.99 18.03
C TRP A 218 -21.32 -9.07 16.95
N THR A 219 -22.32 -9.13 16.07
CA THR A 219 -22.30 -10.05 14.93
C THR A 219 -21.33 -9.57 13.86
N LEU A 220 -20.36 -10.43 13.52
CA LEU A 220 -19.47 -10.22 12.37
C LEU A 220 -20.24 -10.54 11.07
N THR A 221 -20.74 -9.50 10.41
CA THR A 221 -21.28 -9.64 9.05
C THR A 221 -20.16 -9.95 8.06
N GLN A 222 -20.47 -10.58 6.92
CA GLN A 222 -19.49 -10.82 5.85
C GLN A 222 -18.76 -9.53 5.42
N ALA A 223 -19.47 -8.40 5.35
CA ALA A 223 -18.89 -7.10 5.01
C ALA A 223 -17.85 -6.65 6.05
N ALA A 224 -18.23 -6.64 7.33
CA ALA A 224 -17.31 -6.30 8.42
C ALA A 224 -16.12 -7.27 8.48
N ALA A 225 -16.38 -8.57 8.32
CA ALA A 225 -15.34 -9.59 8.33
C ALA A 225 -14.32 -9.39 7.19
N SER A 226 -14.80 -9.06 5.99
CA SER A 226 -13.96 -8.78 4.82
C SER A 226 -13.11 -7.52 5.01
N LEU A 227 -13.70 -6.45 5.56
CA LEU A 227 -12.99 -5.21 5.86
C LEU A 227 -11.87 -5.41 6.88
N LEU A 228 -12.17 -6.07 7.99
CA LEU A 228 -11.19 -6.35 9.03
C LEU A 228 -10.09 -7.30 8.54
N TYR A 229 -10.45 -8.30 7.73
CA TYR A 229 -9.45 -9.20 7.14
C TYR A 229 -8.52 -8.44 6.19
N ALA A 230 -9.04 -7.50 5.39
CA ALA A 230 -8.22 -6.70 4.49
C ALA A 230 -7.18 -5.84 5.23
N GLY A 231 -7.55 -5.27 6.37
CA GLY A 231 -6.61 -4.52 7.21
C GLY A 231 -5.51 -5.39 7.80
N ILE A 232 -5.88 -6.52 8.42
CA ILE A 232 -4.89 -7.49 8.95
C ILE A 232 -3.97 -7.98 7.83
N HIS A 233 -4.52 -8.28 6.65
CA HIS A 233 -3.72 -8.70 5.49
C HIS A 233 -2.77 -7.59 5.03
N GLY A 234 -3.20 -6.33 5.02
CA GLY A 234 -2.38 -5.18 4.65
C GLY A 234 -1.17 -5.02 5.56
N ASP A 235 -1.40 -4.95 6.87
CA ASP A 235 -0.39 -4.64 7.89
C ASP A 235 0.56 -5.78 8.23
N THR A 236 0.20 -6.99 7.81
CA THR A 236 1.09 -8.16 7.88
C THR A 236 1.73 -8.49 6.54
N ALA A 237 1.45 -7.73 5.48
CA ALA A 237 1.77 -8.04 4.09
C ALA A 237 1.45 -9.50 3.72
N GLY A 238 0.22 -9.92 4.00
CA GLY A 238 -0.23 -11.31 3.81
C GLY A 238 0.47 -12.29 4.75
N PHE A 239 0.60 -11.91 6.04
CA PHE A 239 1.21 -12.73 7.09
C PHE A 239 2.69 -13.05 6.90
N SER A 240 3.42 -12.14 6.24
CA SER A 240 4.85 -12.30 5.93
C SER A 240 5.78 -11.33 6.69
N LEU A 241 5.21 -10.37 7.43
CA LEU A 241 5.97 -9.43 8.25
C LEU A 241 6.13 -9.92 9.71
N PRO A 242 7.15 -9.41 10.45
CA PRO A 242 7.36 -9.74 11.86
C PRO A 242 6.22 -9.37 12.81
N SER A 243 5.31 -8.47 12.39
CA SER A 243 4.07 -8.13 13.11
C SER A 243 3.11 -9.33 13.20
N THR A 244 3.23 -10.30 12.28
CA THR A 244 2.41 -11.51 12.26
C THR A 244 2.66 -12.36 13.50
N ASN A 245 1.58 -12.70 14.21
CA ASN A 245 1.63 -13.54 15.40
C ASN A 245 0.50 -14.59 15.41
N ALA A 246 0.47 -15.44 16.44
CA ALA A 246 -0.50 -16.53 16.54
C ALA A 246 -1.95 -16.00 16.64
N ASP A 247 -2.16 -14.89 17.35
CA ASP A 247 -3.48 -14.29 17.50
C ASP A 247 -3.95 -13.68 16.18
N SER A 248 -3.09 -12.96 15.45
CA SER A 248 -3.46 -12.36 14.16
C SER A 248 -3.89 -13.44 13.16
N LEU A 249 -3.25 -14.61 13.18
CA LEU A 249 -3.63 -15.77 12.37
C LEU A 249 -4.96 -16.40 12.83
N HIS A 250 -5.19 -16.51 14.14
CA HIS A 250 -6.46 -17.02 14.68
C HIS A 250 -7.62 -16.08 14.38
N VAL A 251 -7.45 -14.78 14.61
CA VAL A 251 -8.43 -13.74 14.29
C VAL A 251 -8.75 -13.77 12.79
N ALA A 252 -7.73 -13.83 11.93
CA ALA A 252 -7.95 -13.97 10.50
C ALA A 252 -8.76 -15.22 10.15
N ALA A 253 -8.45 -16.37 10.76
CA ALA A 253 -9.23 -17.60 10.57
C ALA A 253 -10.69 -17.44 11.02
N ASP A 254 -10.95 -16.73 12.13
CA ASP A 254 -12.31 -16.44 12.59
C ASP A 254 -13.07 -15.50 11.66
N LEU A 255 -12.41 -14.49 11.11
CA LEU A 255 -13.00 -13.62 10.06
C LEU A 255 -13.35 -14.42 8.80
N VAL A 256 -12.51 -15.38 8.42
CA VAL A 256 -12.82 -16.31 7.31
C VAL A 256 -14.03 -17.18 7.64
N ARG A 257 -14.13 -17.69 8.88
CA ARG A 257 -15.33 -18.42 9.33
C ARG A 257 -16.59 -17.54 9.31
N ALA A 258 -16.44 -16.23 9.54
CA ALA A 258 -17.51 -15.22 9.43
C ALA A 258 -17.89 -14.89 7.98
N GLY A 259 -17.21 -15.46 7.00
CA GLY A 259 -17.49 -15.25 5.58
C GLY A 259 -16.63 -14.18 4.91
N ALA A 260 -15.51 -13.75 5.50
CA ALA A 260 -14.57 -12.85 4.81
C ALA A 260 -14.15 -13.42 3.44
N ASP A 261 -14.28 -12.60 2.38
CA ASP A 261 -13.91 -13.02 1.02
C ASP A 261 -12.41 -12.84 0.77
N VAL A 262 -11.62 -13.79 1.26
CA VAL A 262 -10.16 -13.81 1.11
C VAL A 262 -9.73 -13.76 -0.35
N SER A 263 -10.48 -14.40 -1.24
CA SER A 263 -10.14 -14.46 -2.66
C SER A 263 -10.24 -13.07 -3.30
N HIS A 264 -11.36 -12.39 -3.06
CA HIS A 264 -11.58 -11.04 -3.56
C HIS A 264 -10.59 -10.05 -2.95
N ILE A 265 -10.36 -10.10 -1.64
CA ILE A 265 -9.40 -9.22 -0.96
C ILE A 265 -7.99 -9.43 -1.50
N GLY A 266 -7.54 -10.67 -1.63
CA GLY A 266 -6.22 -10.99 -2.18
C GLY A 266 -6.09 -10.60 -3.67
N GLU A 267 -7.18 -10.68 -4.43
CA GLU A 267 -7.22 -10.15 -5.80
C GLU A 267 -7.05 -8.63 -5.81
N GLN A 268 -7.83 -7.90 -5.02
CA GLN A 268 -7.82 -6.44 -4.98
C GLN A 268 -6.56 -5.84 -4.36
N LEU A 269 -5.96 -6.48 -3.36
CA LEU A 269 -4.74 -5.96 -2.71
C LEU A 269 -3.46 -6.38 -3.44
N CYS A 270 -3.44 -7.55 -4.10
CA CYS A 270 -2.19 -8.12 -4.62
C CYS A 270 -2.20 -8.37 -6.13
N ARG A 271 -3.35 -8.47 -6.79
CA ARG A 271 -3.47 -8.92 -8.19
C ARG A 271 -4.40 -8.03 -9.03
N SER A 272 -4.47 -6.74 -8.70
CA SER A 272 -5.36 -5.76 -9.33
C SER A 272 -4.62 -4.58 -9.97
N GLN A 273 -3.30 -4.69 -10.11
CA GLN A 273 -2.47 -3.60 -10.62
C GLN A 273 -2.96 -3.13 -11.99
N LEU A 274 -3.14 -1.82 -12.14
CA LEU A 274 -3.55 -1.24 -13.41
C LEU A 274 -2.41 -1.29 -14.42
N ARG A 275 -2.75 -1.43 -15.70
CA ARG A 275 -1.75 -1.40 -16.78
C ARG A 275 -0.95 -0.09 -16.81
N ALA A 276 -1.60 1.04 -16.51
CA ALA A 276 -0.96 2.34 -16.41
C ALA A 276 0.14 2.33 -15.34
N ASP A 277 -0.20 1.90 -14.12
CA ASP A 277 0.74 1.77 -13.01
C ASP A 277 1.90 0.83 -13.37
N PHE A 278 1.60 -0.32 -13.99
CA PHE A 278 2.63 -1.27 -14.43
C PHE A 278 3.61 -0.64 -15.44
N GLU A 279 3.10 0.11 -16.42
CA GLU A 279 3.94 0.78 -17.42
C GLU A 279 4.77 1.91 -16.79
N LEU A 280 4.20 2.64 -15.83
CA LEU A 280 4.95 3.63 -15.05
C LEU A 280 6.10 2.97 -14.29
N LEU A 281 5.83 1.87 -13.57
CA LEU A 281 6.88 1.11 -12.88
C LEU A 281 7.96 0.64 -13.85
N ARG A 282 7.59 0.14 -15.03
CA ARG A 282 8.56 -0.28 -16.06
C ARG A 282 9.53 0.86 -16.38
N ARG A 283 9.03 2.07 -16.60
CA ARG A 283 9.88 3.26 -16.85
C ARG A 283 10.78 3.57 -15.66
N VAL A 284 10.27 3.50 -14.43
CA VAL A 284 11.10 3.71 -13.23
C VAL A 284 12.22 2.68 -13.14
N TYR A 285 11.94 1.40 -13.43
CA TYR A 285 12.97 0.35 -13.48
C TYR A 285 13.99 0.63 -14.59
N ASP A 286 13.54 0.95 -15.80
CA ASP A 286 14.41 1.21 -16.96
C ASP A 286 15.34 2.42 -16.73
N HIS A 287 14.85 3.45 -16.02
CA HIS A 287 15.61 4.66 -15.70
C HIS A 287 16.46 4.54 -14.42
N THR A 288 16.34 3.45 -13.67
CA THR A 288 17.09 3.29 -12.42
C THR A 288 18.59 3.16 -12.70
N THR A 289 19.37 4.08 -12.13
CA THR A 289 20.82 4.17 -12.27
C THR A 289 21.49 4.07 -10.90
N ILE A 290 22.63 3.38 -10.85
CA ILE A 290 23.40 3.14 -9.62
C ILE A 290 24.75 3.85 -9.75
N VAL A 291 25.14 4.62 -8.72
CA VAL A 291 26.38 5.40 -8.69
C VAL A 291 27.09 5.27 -7.33
N GLU A 292 28.29 5.88 -7.22
CA GLU A 292 29.12 5.87 -6.00
C GLU A 292 29.30 4.46 -5.41
N ASN A 293 29.82 3.53 -6.24
CA ASN A 293 30.11 2.15 -5.85
C ASN A 293 28.90 1.39 -5.27
N GLY A 294 27.68 1.68 -5.73
CA GLY A 294 26.47 1.00 -5.27
C GLY A 294 25.75 1.67 -4.10
N ARG A 295 26.30 2.76 -3.56
CA ARG A 295 25.75 3.43 -2.36
C ARG A 295 24.60 4.39 -2.67
N ILE A 296 24.51 4.86 -3.91
CA ILE A 296 23.45 5.76 -4.35
C ILE A 296 22.72 5.10 -5.52
N ALA A 297 21.40 5.06 -5.44
CA ALA A 297 20.56 4.72 -6.59
C ALA A 297 19.55 5.83 -6.83
N TYR A 298 19.28 6.12 -8.09
CA TYR A 298 18.24 7.06 -8.45
C TYR A 298 17.46 6.60 -9.66
N SER A 299 16.25 7.13 -9.83
CA SER A 299 15.49 7.01 -11.06
C SER A 299 14.82 8.34 -11.38
N PHE A 300 14.28 8.48 -12.58
CA PHE A 300 13.56 9.67 -12.97
C PHE A 300 12.31 9.36 -13.81
N LEU A 301 11.35 10.28 -13.75
CA LEU A 301 10.14 10.29 -14.58
C LEU A 301 9.92 11.71 -15.12
N SER A 302 10.07 11.86 -16.43
CA SER A 302 9.74 13.13 -17.10
C SER A 302 8.22 13.34 -17.13
N HIS A 303 7.77 14.57 -17.42
CA HIS A 303 6.34 14.83 -17.57
C HIS A 303 5.70 13.96 -18.67
N ASN A 304 6.41 13.74 -19.77
CA ASN A 304 5.94 12.87 -20.85
C ASN A 304 5.81 11.42 -20.39
N ASP A 305 6.70 10.94 -19.52
CA ASP A 305 6.59 9.58 -18.98
C ASP A 305 5.30 9.36 -18.20
N VAL A 306 4.91 10.35 -17.40
CA VAL A 306 3.68 10.31 -16.61
C VAL A 306 2.45 10.39 -17.52
N VAL A 307 2.45 11.33 -18.47
CA VAL A 307 1.31 11.52 -19.38
C VAL A 307 1.08 10.31 -20.27
N GLU A 308 2.14 9.73 -20.84
CA GLU A 308 2.04 8.59 -21.76
C GLU A 308 1.55 7.29 -21.08
N THR A 309 1.78 7.15 -19.77
CA THR A 309 1.27 6.00 -19.00
C THR A 309 -0.20 6.16 -18.63
N GLY A 310 -0.72 7.40 -18.63
CA GLY A 310 -2.05 7.74 -18.13
C GLY A 310 -2.14 7.83 -16.60
N CYS A 311 -1.00 7.80 -15.92
CA CYS A 311 -0.90 8.05 -14.48
C CYS A 311 -0.95 9.55 -14.16
N LYS A 312 -1.14 9.87 -12.88
CA LYS A 312 -1.11 11.22 -12.32
C LYS A 312 0.15 11.44 -11.49
N ALA A 313 0.40 12.69 -11.14
CA ALA A 313 1.52 13.07 -10.29
C ALA A 313 1.54 12.31 -8.94
N ASP A 314 0.36 12.04 -8.38
CA ASP A 314 0.22 11.33 -7.10
C ASP A 314 0.63 9.86 -7.18
N ASP A 315 0.60 9.25 -8.38
CA ASP A 315 1.02 7.86 -8.59
C ASP A 315 2.56 7.70 -8.57
N ILE A 316 3.30 8.81 -8.52
CA ILE A 316 4.75 8.86 -8.66
C ILE A 316 5.49 8.82 -7.31
N ASP A 317 4.94 9.46 -6.28
CA ASP A 317 5.72 9.81 -5.08
C ASP A 317 6.25 8.58 -4.31
N ASP A 318 5.53 7.46 -4.35
CA ASP A 318 5.91 6.21 -3.68
C ASP A 318 6.98 5.40 -4.44
N GLN A 319 7.31 5.77 -5.68
CA GLN A 319 8.21 4.99 -6.53
C GLN A 319 9.70 5.11 -6.17
N VAL A 320 10.06 6.00 -5.22
CA VAL A 320 11.42 6.06 -4.66
C VAL A 320 11.82 4.76 -3.93
N SER A 321 10.82 3.94 -3.58
CA SER A 321 11.03 2.60 -3.04
C SER A 321 11.77 1.66 -4.00
N ILE A 322 11.65 1.86 -5.31
CA ILE A 322 12.29 1.02 -6.34
C ILE A 322 13.82 1.13 -6.30
N PRO A 323 14.44 2.32 -6.47
CA PRO A 323 15.89 2.45 -6.32
C PRO A 323 16.35 2.10 -4.90
N ARG A 324 15.52 2.34 -3.88
CA ARG A 324 15.82 1.98 -2.48
C ARG A 324 15.91 0.47 -2.25
N ALA A 325 15.16 -0.34 -2.99
CA ALA A 325 15.12 -1.79 -2.81
C ALA A 325 16.43 -2.49 -3.22
N LEU A 326 17.33 -1.80 -3.92
CA LEU A 326 18.63 -2.35 -4.33
C LEU A 326 19.54 -2.55 -3.11
N ARG A 327 20.08 -3.77 -2.97
CA ARG A 327 20.96 -4.13 -1.86
C ARG A 327 22.19 -3.23 -1.82
N GLY A 328 22.47 -2.67 -0.64
CA GLY A 328 23.65 -1.85 -0.38
C GLY A 328 23.47 -0.35 -0.65
N VAL A 329 22.34 0.05 -1.23
CA VAL A 329 21.99 1.46 -1.39
C VAL A 329 21.80 2.12 -0.03
N GLN A 330 22.46 3.26 0.16
CA GLN A 330 22.41 4.10 1.35
C GLN A 330 21.55 5.35 1.14
N ILE A 331 21.51 5.87 -0.09
CA ILE A 331 20.66 6.99 -0.49
C ILE A 331 19.92 6.62 -1.77
N ALA A 332 18.60 6.69 -1.73
CA ALA A 332 17.73 6.54 -2.89
C ALA A 332 17.08 7.87 -3.27
N MET A 333 17.01 8.17 -4.57
CA MET A 333 16.38 9.38 -5.09
C MET A 333 15.40 9.09 -6.22
N LEU A 334 14.28 9.79 -6.25
CA LEU A 334 13.38 9.81 -7.40
C LEU A 334 13.18 11.25 -7.86
N PHE A 335 13.49 11.51 -9.13
CA PHE A 335 13.30 12.80 -9.78
C PHE A 335 12.06 12.74 -10.67
N SER A 336 11.07 13.61 -10.46
CA SER A 336 9.79 13.50 -11.17
C SER A 336 9.21 14.85 -11.56
N GLU A 337 8.67 14.94 -12.77
CA GLU A 337 7.92 16.10 -13.26
C GLU A 337 6.42 15.77 -13.40
N GLY A 338 5.66 15.98 -12.31
CA GLY A 338 4.19 15.93 -12.39
C GLY A 338 3.61 17.09 -13.22
N GLU A 339 4.32 18.22 -13.24
CA GLU A 339 4.02 19.41 -14.04
C GLU A 339 5.27 19.79 -14.85
N PRO A 340 5.13 20.24 -16.12
CA PRO A 340 6.29 20.62 -16.93
C PRO A 340 7.16 21.69 -16.26
N GLY A 341 8.48 21.47 -16.22
CA GLY A 341 9.44 22.44 -15.69
C GLY A 341 9.49 22.52 -14.16
N ILE A 342 8.84 21.60 -13.45
CA ILE A 342 8.88 21.51 -12.00
C ILE A 342 9.33 20.12 -11.59
N VAL A 343 10.63 19.99 -11.30
CA VAL A 343 11.22 18.73 -10.84
C VAL A 343 11.04 18.62 -9.32
N ARG A 344 10.28 17.62 -8.90
CA ARG A 344 10.21 17.16 -7.51
C ARG A 344 11.26 16.09 -7.30
N VAL A 345 11.99 16.16 -6.20
CA VAL A 345 12.99 15.17 -5.81
C VAL A 345 12.58 14.57 -4.47
N ASN A 346 12.33 13.26 -4.46
CA ASN A 346 12.08 12.50 -3.24
C ASN A 346 13.38 11.79 -2.83
N LEU A 347 13.90 12.05 -1.63
CA LEU A 347 15.11 11.44 -1.09
C LEU A 347 14.75 10.46 0.04
N ARG A 348 15.44 9.32 0.08
CA ARG A 348 15.36 8.34 1.17
C ARG A 348 16.76 7.92 1.61
N GLY A 349 17.01 7.95 2.91
CA GLY A 349 18.22 7.43 3.54
C GLY A 349 17.97 6.07 4.18
N GLU A 350 18.96 5.18 4.14
CA GLU A 350 18.89 3.86 4.76
C GLU A 350 19.69 3.80 6.08
N GLY A 351 19.21 3.02 7.06
CA GLY A 351 19.88 2.91 8.35
C GLY A 351 20.06 4.26 9.06
N LYS A 352 21.29 4.68 9.35
CA LYS A 352 21.56 5.95 10.06
C LYS A 352 21.80 7.14 9.11
N ILE A 353 21.65 6.95 7.81
CA ILE A 353 21.96 7.99 6.81
C ILE A 353 20.86 9.04 6.77
N THR A 354 21.25 10.29 7.03
CA THR A 354 20.38 11.47 6.97
C THR A 354 20.45 12.09 5.56
N VAL A 355 19.29 12.40 4.97
CA VAL A 355 19.13 13.04 3.66
C VAL A 355 18.48 14.43 3.76
N VAL A 356 17.98 14.82 4.94
CA VAL A 356 17.39 16.14 5.15
C VAL A 356 18.40 17.27 4.94
N GLU A 357 19.65 17.04 5.31
CA GLU A 357 20.75 18.00 5.11
C GLU A 357 21.02 18.25 3.62
N ILE A 358 20.90 17.21 2.79
CA ILE A 358 21.00 17.34 1.33
C ILE A 358 19.84 18.20 0.84
N ALA A 359 18.61 17.90 1.26
CA ALA A 359 17.43 18.65 0.81
C ALA A 359 17.47 20.13 1.20
N GLN A 360 17.91 20.44 2.42
CA GLN A 360 18.01 21.82 2.93
C GLN A 360 18.97 22.70 2.11
N ARG A 361 20.05 22.14 1.54
CA ARG A 361 20.95 22.86 0.62
C ARG A 361 20.22 23.45 -0.59
N PHE A 362 19.10 22.86 -0.97
CA PHE A 362 18.33 23.22 -2.16
C PHE A 362 16.95 23.80 -1.81
N GLY A 363 16.78 24.32 -0.58
CA GLY A 363 15.51 24.91 -0.12
C GLY A 363 14.40 23.88 0.12
N GLY A 364 14.76 22.61 0.21
CA GLY A 364 13.87 21.52 0.59
C GLY A 364 13.85 21.27 2.11
N GLY A 365 13.27 20.14 2.49
CA GLY A 365 13.17 19.74 3.89
C GLY A 365 12.48 18.39 4.07
N GLY A 366 12.25 18.00 5.32
CA GLY A 366 11.60 16.76 5.69
C GLY A 366 12.16 16.16 6.97
N HIS A 367 12.09 14.84 7.06
CA HIS A 367 12.66 14.06 8.16
C HIS A 367 14.07 13.59 7.84
N PRO A 368 14.88 13.22 8.85
CA PRO A 368 16.26 12.78 8.65
C PRO A 368 16.42 11.76 7.53
N GLN A 369 15.61 10.71 7.46
CA GLN A 369 15.71 9.66 6.41
C GLN A 369 14.76 9.86 5.22
N SER A 370 13.95 10.91 5.21
CA SER A 370 12.92 11.11 4.17
C SER A 370 12.70 12.60 3.96
N ALA A 371 13.27 13.12 2.89
CA ALA A 371 13.23 14.54 2.57
C ALA A 371 12.85 14.77 1.11
N GLY A 372 12.48 16.01 0.79
CA GLY A 372 12.11 16.39 -0.56
C GLY A 372 12.58 17.78 -0.95
N VAL A 373 12.78 17.97 -2.26
CA VAL A 373 13.16 19.24 -2.89
C VAL A 373 12.23 19.51 -4.07
N ARG A 374 11.91 20.78 -4.33
CA ARG A 374 11.19 21.20 -5.54
C ARG A 374 11.99 22.26 -6.27
N MET A 375 12.44 21.95 -7.48
CA MET A 375 13.21 22.86 -8.33
C MET A 375 12.38 23.26 -9.55
N ARG A 376 12.34 24.55 -9.86
CA ARG A 376 11.54 25.11 -10.96
C ARG A 376 12.44 25.64 -12.06
N ASN A 377 11.96 25.57 -13.30
CA ASN A 377 12.60 26.16 -14.48
C ASN A 377 14.04 25.67 -14.72
N ARG A 378 14.31 24.40 -14.43
CA ARG A 378 15.60 23.75 -14.69
C ARG A 378 15.39 22.43 -15.44
N PRO A 379 16.25 22.09 -16.41
CA PRO A 379 16.20 20.78 -17.07
C PRO A 379 16.37 19.64 -16.06
N MET A 380 15.64 18.53 -16.26
CA MET A 380 15.72 17.33 -15.42
C MET A 380 17.18 16.87 -15.19
N GLN A 381 17.98 16.80 -16.25
CA GLN A 381 19.37 16.35 -16.16
C GLN A 381 20.23 17.24 -15.25
N GLU A 382 20.05 18.56 -15.32
CA GLU A 382 20.79 19.50 -14.45
C GLU A 382 20.44 19.27 -12.97
N VAL A 383 19.16 19.03 -12.69
CA VAL A 383 18.69 18.74 -11.33
C VAL A 383 19.24 17.41 -10.82
N ILE A 384 19.25 16.38 -11.67
CA ILE A 384 19.85 15.07 -11.37
C ILE A 384 21.33 15.28 -11.01
N ASP A 385 22.13 15.85 -11.90
CA ASP A 385 23.58 16.00 -11.70
C ASP A 385 23.90 16.78 -10.42
N THR A 386 23.14 17.86 -10.16
CA THR A 386 23.30 18.69 -8.96
C THR A 386 23.07 17.90 -7.67
N LEU A 387 21.97 17.14 -7.60
CA LEU A 387 21.60 16.41 -6.38
C LEU A 387 22.43 15.14 -6.19
N ILE A 388 22.81 14.46 -7.28
CA ILE A 388 23.75 13.33 -7.20
C ILE A 388 25.09 13.80 -6.63
N ASN A 389 25.66 14.89 -7.15
CA ASN A 389 26.91 15.44 -6.64
C ASN A 389 26.83 15.80 -5.15
N ALA A 390 25.74 16.45 -4.74
CA ALA A 390 25.51 16.78 -3.33
C ALA A 390 25.39 15.53 -2.44
N ALA A 391 24.75 14.47 -2.92
CA ALA A 391 24.65 13.20 -2.20
C ALA A 391 26.00 12.49 -2.09
N VAL A 392 26.82 12.51 -3.14
CA VAL A 392 28.20 11.99 -3.13
C VAL A 392 29.07 12.73 -2.11
N GLU A 393 29.04 14.06 -2.13
CA GLU A 393 29.76 14.89 -1.15
C GLU A 393 29.34 14.58 0.29
N HIS A 394 28.03 14.42 0.51
CA HIS A 394 27.46 14.12 1.82
C HIS A 394 27.91 12.73 2.32
N LEU A 395 27.85 11.70 1.47
CA LEU A 395 28.34 10.37 1.85
C LEU A 395 29.84 10.37 2.18
N ARG A 396 30.65 11.08 1.40
CA ARG A 396 32.10 11.19 1.64
C ARG A 396 32.42 11.99 2.90
N SER A 397 31.61 12.98 3.28
CA SER A 397 31.81 13.72 4.53
C SER A 397 31.51 12.84 5.75
N LEU A 398 30.46 12.00 5.68
CA LEU A 398 30.14 11.02 6.70
C LEU A 398 31.26 9.99 6.87
N ASP A 399 31.83 9.48 5.77
CA ASP A 399 32.95 8.53 5.83
C ASP A 399 34.18 9.13 6.55
N LYS A 400 34.50 10.40 6.26
CA LYS A 400 35.61 11.11 6.93
C LYS A 400 35.35 11.33 8.41
N ALA A 401 34.12 11.71 8.78
CA ALA A 401 33.72 11.90 10.17
C ALA A 401 33.79 10.58 10.96
N GLY A 402 33.31 9.48 10.36
CA GLY A 402 33.42 8.15 10.94
C GLY A 402 34.86 7.67 11.10
N ALA A 403 35.73 7.93 10.12
CA ALA A 403 37.15 7.59 10.19
C ALA A 403 37.93 8.42 11.23
N SER A 404 37.46 9.62 11.56
CA SER A 404 38.10 10.49 12.57
C SER A 404 37.64 10.19 14.01
N ALA A 405 36.59 9.37 14.17
CA ALA A 405 35.99 9.01 15.45
C ALA A 405 36.41 7.60 15.95
N VAL A 406 37.22 6.89 15.16
CA VAL A 406 37.85 5.59 15.48
C VAL A 406 39.34 5.84 15.67
#